data_AF-I3T100-F1
#
_entry.id   AF-I3T100-F1
#
_cell.length_a   1.000
_cell.length_b   1.000
_cell.length_c   1.000
_cell.angle_alpha   90.00
_cell.angle_beta   90.00
_cell.angle_gamma   90.00
#
_symmetry.space_group_name_H-M   'P 1'
#
loop_
_entity.id
_entity.type
_entity.pdbx_description
1 polymer ?
#
loop_
_entity_poly.entity_id
_entity_poly.type
_entity_poly.pdbx_seq_one_letter_code
_entity_poly.pdbx_strand_id
1 'polypeptide(L)'
;MSHHFDRGHQIPYDGICGPMKQLMEQNAQAFRQISTNLSTYKFQDNIGLFCRTKHNLNSILNDMRRVPGIMSQMPPLPVTIDEDLASSILPNRT
;
A
#
# COMPACT_ATOMS: atom_id res chain seq x y z
N MET A 1 45.33 -13.69 -11.21
CA MET A 1 43.89 -13.73 -11.56
C MET A 1 43.12 -13.06 -10.44
N SER A 2 42.84 -11.77 -10.58
CA SER A 2 42.17 -10.95 -9.55
C SER A 2 40.67 -11.09 -9.70
N HIS A 3 40.04 -11.84 -8.80
CA HIS A 3 38.60 -11.80 -8.61
C HIS A 3 38.29 -10.75 -7.54
N HIS A 4 37.84 -9.58 -7.95
CA HIS A 4 37.03 -8.76 -7.06
C HIS A 4 35.95 -8.10 -7.90
N PHE A 5 34.79 -8.75 -7.89
CA PHE A 5 33.57 -8.26 -8.49
C PHE A 5 33.24 -6.87 -7.98
N ASP A 6 32.78 -6.08 -8.94
CA ASP A 6 32.10 -4.81 -8.87
C ASP A 6 31.40 -4.53 -7.52
N ARG A 7 31.81 -3.42 -6.89
CA ARG A 7 31.09 -2.80 -5.77
C ARG A 7 29.81 -2.17 -6.34
N GLY A 8 28.82 -3.02 -6.59
CA GLY A 8 27.45 -2.58 -6.82
C GLY A 8 27.03 -1.68 -5.65
N HIS A 9 26.74 -0.42 -5.98
CA HIS A 9 26.14 0.57 -5.09
C HIS A 9 25.13 -0.12 -4.16
N GLN A 10 25.45 -0.18 -2.86
CA GLN A 10 24.40 -0.27 -1.84
C GLN A 10 23.63 1.04 -1.90
N ILE A 11 22.67 1.12 -2.81
CA ILE A 11 21.57 2.05 -2.66
C ILE A 11 20.88 1.61 -1.37
N PRO A 12 20.73 2.49 -0.36
CA PRO A 12 19.99 2.13 0.84
C PRO A 12 18.53 1.91 0.40
N TYR A 13 18.15 0.64 0.24
CA TYR A 13 16.78 0.22 -0.05
C TYR A 13 15.80 0.68 1.05
N ASP A 14 16.31 1.12 2.20
CA ASP A 14 15.52 1.57 3.35
C ASP A 14 14.78 2.90 3.15
N GLY A 15 15.27 3.82 2.30
CA GLY A 15 14.71 5.17 2.24
C GLY A 15 13.28 5.23 1.66
N ILE A 16 13.05 4.53 0.55
CA ILE A 16 11.76 4.53 -0.16
C ILE A 16 10.87 3.37 0.31
N CYS A 17 11.47 2.23 0.70
CA CYS A 17 10.72 1.06 1.15
C CYS A 17 10.14 1.23 2.57
N GLY A 18 10.81 1.99 3.44
CA GLY A 18 10.36 2.22 4.82
C GLY A 18 8.91 2.75 4.94
N PRO A 19 8.58 3.87 4.30
CA PRO A 19 7.21 4.41 4.30
C PRO A 19 6.18 3.44 3.71
N MET A 20 6.49 2.80 2.58
CA MET A 20 5.60 1.79 1.97
C MET A 20 5.34 0.61 2.92
N LYS A 21 6.37 0.12 3.61
CA LYS A 21 6.25 -0.95 4.61
C LYS A 21 5.32 -0.54 5.75
N GLN A 22 5.46 0.67 6.27
CA GLN A 22 4.57 1.17 7.34
C GLN A 22 3.11 1.24 6.88
N LEU A 23 2.85 1.71 5.65
CA LEU A 23 1.49 1.75 5.09
C LEU A 23 0.91 0.33 4.91
N MET A 24 1.73 -0.64 4.50
CA MET A 24 1.33 -2.05 4.40
C MET A 24 0.98 -2.65 5.77
N GLU A 25 1.79 -2.39 6.81
CA GLU A 25 1.50 -2.83 8.18
C GLU A 25 0.21 -2.21 8.73
N GLN A 26 0.00 -0.91 8.48
CA GLN A 26 -1.23 -0.22 8.83
C GLN A 26 -2.46 -0.83 8.12
N ASN A 27 -2.33 -1.21 6.84
CA ASN A 27 -3.40 -1.89 6.12
C ASN A 27 -3.69 -3.27 6.72
N ALA A 28 -2.66 -4.05 7.04
CA ALA A 28 -2.83 -5.35 7.69
C ALA A 28 -3.57 -5.23 9.03
N GLN A 29 -3.24 -4.21 9.83
CA GLN A 29 -3.97 -3.93 11.08
C GLN A 29 -5.42 -3.51 10.82
N ALA A 30 -5.64 -2.60 9.88
CA ALA A 30 -6.99 -2.14 9.54
C ALA A 30 -7.87 -3.28 9.04
N PHE A 31 -7.35 -4.20 8.20
CA PHE A 31 -8.10 -5.35 7.72
C PHE A 31 -8.46 -6.34 8.85
N ARG A 32 -7.56 -6.56 9.82
CA ARG A 32 -7.90 -7.33 11.03
C ARG A 32 -9.05 -6.67 11.79
N GLN A 33 -9.01 -5.35 11.98
CA GLN A 33 -10.08 -4.63 12.67
C GLN A 33 -11.39 -4.67 11.88
N ILE A 34 -11.34 -4.52 10.56
CA ILE A 34 -12.50 -4.65 9.68
C ILE A 34 -13.16 -6.02 9.88
N SER A 35 -12.35 -7.09 9.84
CA SER A 35 -12.85 -8.45 10.05
C SER A 35 -13.53 -8.62 11.41
N THR A 36 -12.95 -8.07 12.48
CA THR A 36 -13.54 -8.09 13.83
C THR A 36 -14.84 -7.29 13.92
N ASN A 37 -14.89 -6.13 13.29
CA ASN A 37 -16.08 -5.29 13.27
C ASN A 37 -17.21 -5.96 12.48
N LEU A 38 -16.90 -6.63 11.37
CA LEU A 38 -17.88 -7.41 10.61
C LEU A 38 -18.44 -8.57 11.43
N SER A 39 -17.59 -9.31 12.14
CA SER A 39 -18.04 -10.44 12.99
C SER A 39 -18.86 -10.00 14.21
N THR A 40 -18.73 -8.73 14.62
CA THR A 40 -19.47 -8.13 15.74
C THR A 40 -20.60 -7.21 15.28
N TYR A 41 -20.95 -7.21 13.98
CA TYR A 41 -22.02 -6.41 13.37
C TYR A 41 -21.84 -4.89 13.52
N LYS A 42 -20.61 -4.41 13.71
CA LYS A 42 -20.25 -2.99 13.82
C LYS A 42 -19.83 -2.41 12.47
N PHE A 43 -20.73 -2.44 11.48
CA PHE A 43 -20.40 -2.05 10.11
C PHE A 43 -19.98 -0.59 9.97
N GLN A 44 -20.62 0.33 10.70
CA GLN A 44 -20.33 1.77 10.64
C GLN A 44 -18.89 2.08 11.10
N ASP A 45 -18.36 1.31 12.04
CA ASP A 45 -16.98 1.45 12.54
C ASP A 45 -15.93 1.15 11.44
N ASN A 46 -16.32 0.48 10.35
CA ASN A 46 -15.42 0.20 9.23
C ASN A 46 -15.25 1.34 8.25
N ILE A 47 -16.15 2.33 8.22
CA ILE A 47 -16.08 3.42 7.22
C ILE A 47 -14.74 4.15 7.33
N GLY A 48 -14.29 4.48 8.54
CA GLY A 48 -12.99 5.11 8.77
C GLY A 48 -11.81 4.22 8.36
N LEU A 49 -11.92 2.91 8.59
CA LEU A 49 -10.90 1.93 8.24
C LEU A 49 -10.79 1.73 6.72
N PHE A 50 -11.92 1.70 6.01
CA PHE A 50 -11.94 1.64 4.55
C PHE A 50 -11.35 2.92 3.92
N CYS A 51 -11.70 4.10 4.43
CA CYS A 51 -11.07 5.36 4.00
C CYS A 51 -9.55 5.32 4.17
N ARG A 52 -9.07 4.85 5.32
CA ARG A 52 -7.65 4.76 5.63
C ARG A 52 -6.92 3.77 4.73
N THR A 53 -7.50 2.58 4.53
CA THR A 53 -6.90 1.55 3.67
C THR A 53 -6.88 1.97 2.20
N LYS A 54 -7.94 2.61 1.69
CA LYS A 54 -7.95 3.19 0.34
C LYS A 54 -6.83 4.21 0.16
N HIS A 55 -6.70 5.16 1.08
CA HIS A 55 -5.63 6.17 1.04
C HIS A 55 -4.25 5.52 1.04
N ASN A 56 -4.01 4.58 1.95
CA ASN A 56 -2.72 3.88 2.05
C ASN A 56 -2.38 3.11 0.77
N LEU A 57 -3.35 2.40 0.18
CA LEU A 57 -3.15 1.68 -1.08
C LEU A 57 -2.79 2.62 -2.23
N ASN A 58 -3.49 3.76 -2.35
CA ASN A 58 -3.17 4.76 -3.37
C ASN A 58 -1.77 5.36 -3.17
N SER A 59 -1.37 5.63 -1.93
CA SER A 59 -0.01 6.09 -1.62
C SER A 59 1.05 5.06 -1.98
N ILE A 60 0.85 3.79 -1.62
CA ILE A 60 1.77 2.69 -1.98
C ILE A 60 1.90 2.55 -3.49
N LEU A 61 0.77 2.52 -4.22
CA LEU A 61 0.79 2.39 -5.69
C LEU A 61 1.50 3.56 -6.37
N ASN A 62 1.31 4.78 -5.85
CA ASN A 62 2.01 5.96 -6.34
C ASN A 62 3.52 5.90 -6.06
N ASP A 63 3.92 5.46 -4.87
CA ASP A 63 5.32 5.32 -4.51
C ASP A 63 6.01 4.23 -5.33
N MET A 64 5.36 3.08 -5.54
CA MET A 64 5.87 1.99 -6.40
C MET A 64 6.17 2.46 -7.83
N ARG A 65 5.34 3.34 -8.39
CA ARG A 65 5.56 3.93 -9.73
C ARG A 65 6.76 4.89 -9.77
N ARG A 66 7.12 5.49 -8.63
CA ARG A 66 8.22 6.46 -8.51
C ARG A 66 9.55 5.82 -8.12
N VAL A 67 9.54 4.56 -7.65
CA VAL A 67 10.75 3.82 -7.29
C VAL A 67 11.54 3.46 -8.55
N PRO A 68 12.78 3.93 -8.72
CA PRO A 68 13.61 3.55 -9.86
C PRO A 68 14.06 2.09 -9.78
N GLY A 69 14.39 1.48 -10.93
CA GLY A 69 14.96 0.14 -11.02
C GLY A 69 13.95 -0.93 -11.43
N ILE A 70 14.04 -2.13 -10.86
CA ILE A 70 13.18 -3.26 -11.29
C ILE A 70 11.70 -2.97 -11.01
N MET A 71 11.37 -2.28 -9.91
CA MET A 71 9.97 -1.94 -9.58
C MET A 71 9.30 -1.07 -10.64
N SER A 72 10.01 -0.14 -11.27
CA SER A 72 9.44 0.68 -12.35
C SER A 72 9.19 -0.10 -13.64
N GLN A 73 9.75 -1.30 -13.77
CA GLN A 73 9.57 -2.19 -14.92
C GLN A 73 8.51 -3.27 -14.68
N MET A 74 8.04 -3.42 -13.43
CA MET A 74 7.03 -4.40 -13.12
C MET A 74 5.71 -4.04 -13.81
N PRO A 75 4.96 -5.05 -14.30
CA PRO A 75 3.62 -4.80 -14.80
C PRO A 75 2.72 -4.25 -13.68
N PRO A 76 1.67 -3.48 -14.02
CA PRO A 76 0.69 -3.04 -13.03
C PRO A 76 0.06 -4.26 -12.34
N LEU A 77 -0.35 -4.07 -11.08
CA LEU A 77 -1.05 -5.12 -10.34
C LEU A 77 -2.34 -5.52 -11.07
N PRO A 78 -2.70 -6.81 -11.05
CA PRO A 78 -3.86 -7.33 -11.80
C PRO A 78 -5.20 -6.84 -11.25
N VAL A 79 -5.21 -6.23 -10.06
CA VAL A 79 -6.40 -5.68 -9.41
C VAL A 79 -6.15 -4.24 -9.03
N THR A 80 -7.13 -3.40 -9.29
CA THR A 80 -7.16 -1.99 -8.89
C THR A 80 -8.31 -1.75 -7.93
N ILE A 81 -8.28 -0.60 -7.26
CA ILE A 81 -9.41 -0.16 -6.44
C ILE A 81 -10.57 0.15 -7.38
N ASP A 82 -11.75 -0.36 -7.04
CA ASP A 82 -12.99 0.03 -7.68
C ASP A 82 -13.39 1.41 -7.14
N GLU A 83 -13.07 2.47 -7.90
CA GLU A 83 -13.31 3.84 -7.47
C GLU A 83 -14.80 4.21 -7.47
N ASP A 84 -15.62 3.58 -8.32
CA ASP A 84 -17.07 3.81 -8.34
C ASP A 84 -17.72 3.24 -7.07
N LEU A 85 -17.36 1.99 -6.72
CA LEU A 85 -17.80 1.36 -5.49
C LEU A 85 -17.27 2.14 -4.27
N ALA A 86 -16.00 2.52 -4.27
CA ALA A 86 -15.41 3.29 -3.19
C ALA A 86 -16.12 4.65 -3.00
N SER A 87 -16.48 5.33 -4.09
CA SER A 87 -17.16 6.63 -4.03
C SER A 87 -18.62 6.52 -3.58
N SER A 88 -19.26 5.37 -3.82
CA SER A 88 -20.64 5.12 -3.35
C SER A 88 -20.73 4.79 -1.85
N ILE A 89 -19.69 4.19 -1.27
CA ILE A 89 -19.68 3.72 0.12
C ILE A 89 -18.96 4.70 1.05
N LEU A 90 -17.86 5.31 0.59
CA LEU A 90 -17.00 6.12 1.43
C LEU A 90 -17.39 7.59 1.36
N PRO A 91 -17.32 8.31 2.49
CA PRO A 91 -17.53 9.75 2.48
C PRO A 91 -16.47 10.41 1.57
N ASN A 92 -16.93 11.26 0.66
CA ASN A 92 -16.06 12.12 -0.14
C ASN A 92 -15.27 13.04 0.81
N ARG A 93 -14.02 12.68 1.09
CA ARG A 93 -13.07 13.61 1.71
C ARG A 93 -12.36 14.34 0.58
N THR A 94 -12.84 15.55 0.28
CA THR A 94 -12.14 16.56 -0.52
C THR A 94 -10.80 16.91 0.09
#